data_AF-A0AAJ2H525-F1
#
_entry.id   AF-A0AAJ2H525-F1
#
_cell.length_a   1.000
_cell.length_b   1.000
_cell.length_c   1.000
_cell.angle_alpha   90.00
_cell.angle_beta   90.00
_cell.angle_gamma   90.00
#
_symmetry.space_group_name_H-M   'P 1'
#
loop_
_entity.id
_entity.type
_entity.pdbx_description
1 polymer ?
#
loop_
_entity_poly.entity_id
_entity_poly.type
_entity_poly.pdbx_seq_one_letter_code
_entity_poly.pdbx_strand_id
1 'polypeptide(L)'
;MRISLIGSGNVATHLANALFVLEYKIVQVYSQTLQNAQVLASQVGATAINQLTALQAADLYIIAVTDAAIAPICNELAPLELKGAVVHTSGSTDISILKNVGSQHGVFYPLQTFSKTSNISFKT
;
A
#
# COMPACT_ATOMS: atom_id res chain seq x y z
N MET A 1 -3.99 -2.87 14.60
CA MET A 1 -4.22 -3.19 13.18
C MET A 1 -2.89 -3.30 12.46
N ARG A 2 -2.69 -4.35 11.67
CA ARG A 2 -1.50 -4.64 10.84
C ARG A 2 -1.75 -4.19 9.41
N ILE A 3 -0.82 -3.44 8.82
CA ILE A 3 -0.98 -2.83 7.50
C ILE A 3 0.20 -3.21 6.61
N SER A 4 -0.07 -3.65 5.39
CA SER A 4 0.93 -3.87 4.34
C SER A 4 0.78 -2.82 3.24
N LEU A 5 1.86 -2.16 2.87
CA LEU A 5 1.88 -1.22 1.75
C LEU A 5 2.41 -1.89 0.50
N ILE A 6 1.67 -1.75 -0.60
CA ILE A 6 2.03 -2.22 -1.93
C ILE A 6 2.34 -0.99 -2.76
N GLY A 7 3.61 -0.61 -2.78
CA GLY A 7 4.11 0.62 -3.38
C GLY A 7 5.09 1.36 -2.46
N SER A 8 5.96 2.15 -3.07
CA SER A 8 6.97 2.98 -2.39
C SER A 8 7.09 4.38 -3.02
N GLY A 9 6.00 4.83 -3.65
CA GLY A 9 5.88 6.15 -4.28
C GLY A 9 5.50 7.24 -3.27
N ASN A 10 5.16 8.44 -3.77
CA ASN A 10 4.84 9.58 -2.91
C ASN A 10 3.66 9.28 -1.95
N VAL A 11 2.55 8.75 -2.48
CA VAL A 11 1.37 8.39 -1.67
C VAL A 11 1.72 7.33 -0.64
N ALA A 12 2.41 6.26 -1.04
CA ALA A 12 2.82 5.20 -0.13
C ALA A 12 3.70 5.74 1.02
N THR A 13 4.69 6.60 0.70
CA THR A 13 5.57 7.21 1.70
C THR A 13 4.78 8.02 2.73
N HIS A 14 3.88 8.87 2.26
CA HIS A 14 3.06 9.71 3.12
C HIS A 14 2.11 8.91 4.00
N LEU A 15 1.41 7.93 3.43
CA LEU A 15 0.53 7.04 4.18
C LEU A 15 1.29 6.21 5.21
N ALA A 16 2.46 5.64 4.84
CA ALA A 16 3.27 4.86 5.78
C ALA A 16 3.63 5.67 7.02
N ASN A 17 4.15 6.88 6.81
CA ASN A 17 4.61 7.76 7.88
C ASN A 17 3.44 8.23 8.74
N ALA A 18 2.32 8.62 8.12
CA ALA A 18 1.12 9.04 8.85
C ALA A 18 0.56 7.90 9.71
N LEU A 19 0.42 6.70 9.14
CA LEU A 19 -0.08 5.52 9.86
C LEU A 19 0.87 5.08 10.98
N PHE A 20 2.19 5.18 10.74
CA PHE A 20 3.20 4.88 11.74
C PHE A 20 3.16 5.87 12.93
N VAL A 21 3.00 7.17 12.66
CA VAL A 21 2.81 8.20 13.70
C VAL A 21 1.52 7.98 14.51
N LEU A 22 0.48 7.42 13.87
CA LEU A 22 -0.76 6.99 14.53
C LEU A 22 -0.63 5.62 15.22
N GLU A 23 0.58 5.11 15.42
CA GLU A 23 0.90 3.85 16.11
C GLU A 23 0.31 2.58 15.46
N TYR A 24 -0.07 2.65 14.18
CA TYR A 24 -0.40 1.45 13.41
C TYR A 24 0.86 0.67 13.02
N LYS A 25 0.76 -0.66 13.03
CA LYS A 25 1.88 -1.55 12.68
C LYS A 25 1.98 -1.72 11.17
N ILE A 26 2.95 -1.06 10.54
CA ILE A 26 3.32 -1.36 9.15
C ILE A 26 4.17 -2.63 9.15
N VAL A 27 3.63 -3.74 8.62
CA VAL A 27 4.34 -5.03 8.64
C VAL A 27 5.30 -5.17 7.46
N GLN A 28 4.86 -4.75 6.28
CA GLN A 28 5.64 -4.87 5.05
C GLN A 28 5.44 -3.69 4.13
N VAL A 29 6.49 -3.39 3.35
CA VAL A 29 6.46 -2.48 2.21
C VAL A 29 6.95 -3.25 0.99
N TYR A 30 6.11 -3.31 -0.04
CA TYR A 30 6.45 -3.89 -1.33
C TYR A 30 6.84 -2.80 -2.34
N SER A 31 7.84 -3.08 -3.16
CA SER A 31 8.17 -2.35 -4.38
C SER A 31 8.84 -3.29 -5.38
N GLN A 32 8.59 -3.09 -6.68
CA GLN A 32 9.31 -3.80 -7.74
C GLN A 32 10.83 -3.66 -7.58
N THR A 33 11.29 -2.45 -7.23
CA THR A 33 12.68 -2.19 -6.85
C THR A 33 12.83 -2.33 -5.34
N LEU A 34 13.53 -3.38 -4.88
CA LEU A 34 13.71 -3.68 -3.45
C LEU A 34 14.32 -2.50 -2.67
N GLN A 35 15.29 -1.79 -3.27
CA GLN A 35 15.92 -0.62 -2.66
C GLN A 35 14.89 0.45 -2.26
N ASN A 36 13.87 0.69 -3.10
CA ASN A 36 12.84 1.68 -2.79
C ASN A 36 11.94 1.22 -1.62
N ALA A 37 11.64 -0.07 -1.54
CA ALA A 37 10.93 -0.64 -0.40
C ALA A 37 11.76 -0.51 0.88
N GLN A 38 13.06 -0.80 0.83
CA GLN A 38 13.97 -0.69 1.99
C GLN A 38 14.05 0.73 2.54
N VAL A 39 14.13 1.73 1.66
CA VAL A 39 14.14 3.15 2.07
C VAL A 39 12.87 3.52 2.85
N LEU A 40 11.70 3.09 2.39
CA LEU A 40 10.46 3.40 3.10
C LEU A 40 10.27 2.52 4.35
N ALA A 41 10.57 1.23 4.25
CA ALA A 41 10.40 0.29 5.34
C ALA A 41 11.25 0.65 6.57
N SER A 42 12.48 1.15 6.36
CA SER A 42 13.35 1.59 7.46
C SER A 42 12.81 2.80 8.22
N GLN A 43 12.01 3.65 7.58
CA GLN A 43 11.39 4.82 8.22
C GLN A 43 10.27 4.44 9.19
N VAL A 44 9.63 3.28 8.98
CA VAL A 44 8.43 2.85 9.71
C VAL A 44 8.60 1.50 10.41
N GLY A 45 9.84 0.99 10.50
CA GLY A 45 10.14 -0.29 11.15
C GLY A 45 9.51 -1.53 10.49
N ALA A 46 9.27 -1.49 9.17
CA ALA A 46 8.66 -2.57 8.41
C ALA A 46 9.70 -3.48 7.73
N THR A 47 9.24 -4.63 7.22
CA THR A 47 10.07 -5.49 6.34
C THR A 47 9.88 -5.10 4.88
N ALA A 48 10.98 -4.88 4.15
CA ALA A 48 10.93 -4.62 2.71
C ALA A 48 10.86 -5.92 1.91
N ILE A 49 9.99 -5.97 0.91
CA ILE A 49 9.85 -7.09 -0.02
C ILE A 49 9.77 -6.58 -1.46
N ASN A 50 10.11 -7.44 -2.42
CA ASN A 50 9.95 -7.18 -3.87
C ASN A 50 9.20 -8.30 -4.60
N GLN A 51 8.64 -9.25 -3.86
CA GLN A 51 7.81 -10.34 -4.38
C GLN A 51 6.49 -10.33 -3.62
N LEU A 52 5.36 -10.26 -4.34
CA LEU A 52 4.03 -10.23 -3.72
C LEU A 52 3.70 -11.55 -3.00
N THR A 53 4.27 -12.66 -3.46
CA THR A 53 4.15 -13.98 -2.81
C THR A 53 4.77 -14.03 -1.42
N ALA A 54 5.65 -13.08 -1.07
CA ALA A 54 6.24 -12.95 0.26
C ALA A 54 5.38 -12.11 1.22
N LEU A 55 4.18 -11.67 0.80
CA LEU A 55 3.25 -10.93 1.66
C LEU A 55 2.84 -11.79 2.87
N GLN A 56 2.92 -11.17 4.05
CA GLN A 56 2.41 -11.70 5.29
C GLN A 56 0.95 -11.31 5.47
N ALA A 57 0.27 -12.04 6.37
CA ALA A 57 -1.07 -11.68 6.80
C ALA A 57 -1.09 -10.27 7.43
N ALA A 58 -2.00 -9.43 6.93
CA ALA A 58 -2.30 -8.09 7.41
C ALA A 58 -3.82 -7.89 7.42
N ASP A 59 -4.28 -6.97 8.25
CA ASP A 59 -5.70 -6.60 8.35
C ASP A 59 -6.10 -5.68 7.17
N LEU A 60 -5.13 -4.91 6.65
CA LEU A 60 -5.30 -3.96 5.57
C LEU A 60 -4.10 -4.00 4.60
N TYR A 61 -4.39 -4.06 3.31
CA TYR A 61 -3.44 -3.98 2.21
C TYR A 61 -3.74 -2.72 1.39
N ILE A 62 -2.79 -1.79 1.30
CA ILE A 62 -2.96 -0.53 0.58
C ILE A 62 -2.09 -0.54 -0.68
N ILE A 63 -2.74 -0.56 -1.84
CA ILE A 63 -2.14 -0.47 -3.17
C ILE A 63 -1.94 1.01 -3.51
N ALA A 64 -0.69 1.46 -3.34
CA ALA A 64 -0.23 2.82 -3.55
C ALA A 64 0.85 2.86 -4.65
N VAL A 65 0.50 2.30 -5.82
CA VAL A 65 1.27 2.31 -7.07
C VAL A 65 0.61 3.25 -8.09
N THR A 66 1.23 3.40 -9.27
CA THR A 66 0.62 4.12 -10.39
C THR A 66 -0.65 3.42 -10.87
N ASP A 67 -1.61 4.17 -11.43
CA ASP A 67 -2.86 3.61 -11.97
C ASP A 67 -2.62 2.44 -12.94
N ALA A 68 -1.64 2.60 -13.84
CA ALA A 68 -1.25 1.56 -14.80
C ALA A 68 -0.71 0.27 -14.16
N ALA A 69 -0.18 0.36 -12.93
CA ALA A 69 0.34 -0.79 -12.20
C ALA A 69 -0.72 -1.49 -11.32
N ILE A 70 -1.91 -0.92 -11.13
CA ILE A 70 -2.93 -1.51 -10.26
C ILE A 70 -3.41 -2.85 -10.83
N ALA A 71 -3.77 -2.91 -12.12
CA ALA A 71 -4.29 -4.14 -12.71
C ALA A 71 -3.28 -5.30 -12.69
N PRO A 72 -2.00 -5.11 -13.10
CA PRO A 72 -0.98 -6.14 -12.96
C PRO A 72 -0.80 -6.64 -11.51
N ILE A 73 -0.73 -5.71 -10.55
CA ILE A 73 -0.60 -6.06 -9.13
C ILE A 73 -1.81 -6.88 -8.66
N CYS A 74 -3.03 -6.49 -9.02
CA CYS A 74 -4.23 -7.23 -8.64
C CYS A 74 -4.23 -8.66 -9.21
N ASN A 75 -3.77 -8.84 -10.44
CA ASN A 75 -3.66 -10.16 -11.06
C ASN A 75 -2.65 -11.06 -10.32
N GLU A 76 -1.53 -10.51 -9.86
CA GLU A 76 -0.54 -11.25 -9.08
C GLU A 76 -1.02 -11.55 -7.65
N LEU A 77 -1.86 -10.69 -7.08
CA LEU A 77 -2.42 -10.88 -5.74
C LEU A 77 -3.61 -11.84 -5.71
N ALA A 78 -4.37 -11.98 -6.80
CA ALA A 78 -5.59 -12.79 -6.84
C ALA A 78 -5.39 -14.25 -6.38
N PRO A 79 -4.30 -14.96 -6.74
CA PRO A 79 -4.06 -16.32 -6.26
C PRO A 79 -3.71 -16.43 -4.77
N LEU A 80 -3.39 -15.31 -4.10
CA LEU A 80 -2.96 -15.30 -2.70
C LEU A 80 -4.11 -15.30 -1.69
N GLU A 81 -5.35 -15.10 -2.17
CA GLU A 81 -6.58 -15.08 -1.36
C GLU A 81 -6.47 -14.26 -0.06
N LEU A 82 -6.08 -12.99 -0.18
CA LEU A 82 -5.87 -12.11 0.97
C LEU A 82 -7.13 -12.03 1.83
N LYS A 83 -6.99 -12.29 3.14
CA LYS A 83 -8.12 -12.26 4.09
C LYS A 83 -8.43 -10.86 4.62
N GLY A 84 -7.44 -9.97 4.66
CA GLY A 84 -7.63 -8.58 5.07
C GLY A 84 -8.29 -7.72 4.00
N ALA A 85 -8.67 -6.50 4.36
CA ALA A 85 -9.23 -5.54 3.41
C ALA A 85 -8.17 -5.08 2.40
N VAL A 86 -8.55 -4.94 1.13
CA VAL A 86 -7.65 -4.51 0.06
C VAL A 86 -8.16 -3.20 -0.53
N VAL A 87 -7.33 -2.16 -0.54
CA VAL A 87 -7.73 -0.86 -1.09
C VAL A 87 -6.68 -0.33 -2.06
N HIS A 88 -7.10 0.41 -3.09
CA HIS A 88 -6.18 1.20 -3.91
C HIS A 88 -6.34 2.70 -3.66
N THR A 89 -5.31 3.46 -4.03
CA THR A 89 -5.27 4.92 -3.84
C THR A 89 -5.50 5.72 -5.13
N SER A 90 -5.86 5.07 -6.23
CA SER A 90 -6.27 5.76 -7.46
C SER A 90 -7.67 6.36 -7.34
N GLY A 91 -7.85 7.60 -7.79
CA GLY A 91 -9.16 8.25 -7.93
C GLY A 91 -9.87 8.00 -9.26
N SER A 92 -9.19 7.38 -10.23
CA SER A 92 -9.66 7.14 -11.60
C SER A 92 -9.90 5.65 -11.91
N THR A 93 -9.30 4.75 -11.12
CA THR A 93 -9.43 3.30 -11.31
C THR A 93 -10.70 2.79 -10.64
N ASP A 94 -11.47 1.97 -11.35
CA ASP A 94 -12.69 1.37 -10.83
C ASP A 94 -12.41 0.30 -9.76
N ILE A 95 -13.16 0.33 -8.66
CA ILE A 95 -13.02 -0.59 -7.53
C ILE A 95 -13.18 -2.07 -7.93
N SER A 96 -13.90 -2.38 -9.01
CA SER A 96 -14.14 -3.75 -9.47
C SER A 96 -12.88 -4.52 -9.80
N ILE A 97 -11.75 -3.83 -10.03
CA ILE A 97 -10.44 -4.44 -10.23
C ILE A 97 -9.97 -5.30 -9.04
N LEU A 98 -10.51 -5.03 -7.85
CA LEU A 98 -10.16 -5.72 -6.61
C LEU A 98 -11.03 -6.96 -6.32
N LYS A 99 -12.09 -7.22 -7.11
CA LYS A 99 -13.09 -8.27 -6.83
C LYS A 99 -12.49 -9.66 -6.60
N ASN A 100 -11.39 -9.96 -7.28
CA ASN A 100 -10.73 -11.26 -7.21
C ASN A 100 -9.53 -11.29 -6.26
N VAL A 101 -9.22 -10.17 -5.60
CA VAL A 101 -8.04 -10.04 -4.72
C VAL A 101 -8.37 -10.36 -3.26
N GLY A 102 -9.52 -9.88 -2.78
CA GLY A 102 -9.95 -10.06 -1.41
C GLY A 102 -11.46 -9.85 -1.24
N SER A 103 -12.02 -10.49 -0.23
CA SER A 103 -13.47 -10.43 0.05
C SER A 103 -13.95 -9.04 0.51
N GLN A 104 -13.04 -8.26 1.11
CA GLN A 104 -13.27 -6.87 1.51
C GLN A 104 -12.37 -5.97 0.68
N HIS A 105 -12.97 -5.06 -0.08
CA HIS A 105 -12.22 -4.17 -0.96
C HIS A 105 -12.79 -2.74 -1.01
N GLY A 106 -11.94 -1.78 -1.34
CA GLY A 106 -12.30 -0.35 -1.30
C GLY A 106 -11.39 0.55 -2.12
N VAL A 107 -11.75 1.82 -2.18
CA VAL A 107 -10.88 2.90 -2.67
C VAL A 107 -10.54 3.78 -1.47
N PHE A 108 -9.25 3.96 -1.20
CA PHE A 108 -8.74 4.87 -0.18
C PHE A 108 -7.97 6.00 -0.87
N TYR A 109 -8.72 6.98 -1.39
CA TYR A 109 -8.17 8.07 -2.19
C TYR A 109 -7.92 9.33 -1.33
N PRO A 110 -6.66 9.61 -0.93
CA PRO A 110 -6.34 10.86 -0.27
C PRO A 110 -6.37 12.02 -1.27
N LEU A 111 -7.33 12.94 -1.11
CA LEU A 111 -7.52 14.14 -1.94
C LEU A 111 -6.41 15.18 -1.71
N GLN A 112 -5.17 14.87 -2.11
CA GLN A 112 -4.02 15.74 -1.92
C GLN A 112 -2.91 15.47 -2.94
N THR A 113 -2.13 16.49 -3.27
CA THR A 113 -0.89 16.34 -4.04
C THR A 113 0.23 15.85 -3.12
N PHE A 114 0.81 14.70 -3.46
CA PHE A 114 1.90 14.09 -2.70
C PHE A 114 3.25 14.23 -3.41
N SER A 115 4.26 14.68 -2.68
CA SER A 115 5.68 14.62 -3.08
C SER A 115 6.49 14.03 -1.93
N LYS A 116 7.50 13.20 -2.20
CA LYS A 116 8.32 12.57 -1.13
C LYS A 116 9.02 13.57 -0.21
N THR A 117 9.32 14.78 -0.69
CA THR A 117 10.09 15.79 0.05
C THR A 117 9.20 16.82 0.75
N SER A 118 7.92 16.94 0.35
CA SER A 118 6.99 17.85 1.00
C SER A 118 6.55 17.29 2.35
N ASN A 119 6.66 18.08 3.43
CA ASN A 119 6.01 17.75 4.69
C ASN A 119 4.51 18.01 4.57
N ILE A 120 3.70 16.95 4.72
CA ILE A 120 2.24 17.02 4.67
C ILE A 120 1.71 16.67 6.07
N SER A 121 0.84 17.52 6.60
CA SER A 121 0.15 17.28 7.86
C SER A 121 -1.15 16.51 7.61
N PHE A 122 -1.30 15.35 8.24
CA PHE A 122 -2.53 14.56 8.24
C PHE A 122 -3.43 14.86 9.46
N LYS A 123 -3.28 16.04 10.09
CA LYS A 123 -4.10 16.45 11.24
C LYS A 123 -5.52 16.81 10.81
N THR A 124 -6.49 16.37 11.60
CA THR A 124 -7.91 16.80 11.53
C THR A 124 -8.10 18.06 12.37
#